data_AF-A0A084SH54-F1
#
_entry.id   AF-A0A084SH54-F1
#
_cell.length_a   1.000
_cell.length_b   1.000
_cell.length_c   1.000
_cell.angle_alpha   90.00
_cell.angle_beta   90.00
_cell.angle_gamma   90.00
#
_symmetry.space_group_name_H-M   'P 1'
#
loop_
_entity.id
_entity.type
_entity.pdbx_description
1 polymer ?
#
loop_
_entity_poly.entity_id
_entity_poly.type
_entity_poly.pdbx_seq_one_letter_code
_entity_poly.pdbx_strand_id
1 'polypeptide(L)'
;MDCCIKKYPLSPLENCTASRSDVLRVLREIAEVSDVVANINEDFNPDDYVDSDEFANNEDLPEWKQRCIKFYVACTERRWTGNCYDCIRYCEGQRKWPKDRCHPSGEGN
;
A
#
# COMPACT_ATOMS: atom_id res chain seq x y z
N MET A 1 -12.64 28.23 5.08
CA MET A 1 -11.38 27.57 5.45
C MET A 1 -10.83 26.91 4.21
N ASP A 2 -9.89 27.57 3.54
CA ASP A 2 -9.27 27.03 2.33
C ASP A 2 -8.18 26.04 2.67
N CYS A 3 -8.21 24.88 2.01
CA CYS A 3 -7.18 23.86 2.15
C CYS A 3 -5.85 24.39 1.62
N CYS A 4 -4.78 24.33 2.44
CA CYS A 4 -3.46 24.85 2.09
C CYS A 4 -2.91 24.29 0.78
N ILE A 5 -3.10 22.98 0.53
CA ILE A 5 -2.61 22.33 -0.69
C ILE A 5 -3.26 22.91 -1.94
N LYS A 6 -4.55 23.28 -1.87
CA LYS A 6 -5.23 23.95 -2.98
C LYS A 6 -4.68 25.35 -3.24
N LYS A 7 -4.17 26.02 -2.21
CA LYS A 7 -3.56 27.35 -2.29
C LYS A 7 -2.13 27.30 -2.85
N TYR A 8 -1.38 26.23 -2.56
CA TYR A 8 0.01 26.05 -3.02
C TYR A 8 0.19 24.72 -3.75
N PRO A 9 -0.42 24.54 -4.94
CA PRO A 9 -0.40 23.26 -5.65
C PRO A 9 0.98 22.90 -6.22
N LEU A 10 1.84 23.89 -6.49
CA LEU A 10 3.17 23.68 -7.09
C LEU A 10 4.30 23.56 -6.06
N SER A 11 4.06 23.94 -4.81
CA SER A 11 5.03 23.88 -3.72
C SER A 11 4.38 23.50 -2.37
N PRO A 12 3.58 22.42 -2.33
CA PRO A 12 2.84 22.04 -1.12
C PRO A 12 3.77 21.59 0.01
N LEU A 13 4.92 21.00 -0.34
CA LEU A 13 5.93 20.59 0.65
C LEU A 13 6.47 21.80 1.40
N GLU A 14 6.87 22.86 0.71
CA GLU A 14 7.47 24.03 1.36
C GLU A 14 6.45 24.90 2.10
N ASN A 15 5.19 24.94 1.63
CA ASN A 15 4.19 25.90 2.11
C ASN A 15 3.14 25.29 3.05
N CYS A 16 2.96 23.98 3.03
CA CYS A 16 1.91 23.30 3.81
C CYS A 16 2.43 22.22 4.76
N THR A 17 3.74 21.95 4.77
CA THR A 17 4.34 21.01 5.73
C THR A 17 5.06 21.77 6.83
N ALA A 18 5.20 21.11 7.99
CA ALA A 18 5.95 21.65 9.11
C ALA A 18 7.44 21.66 8.77
N SER A 19 8.15 22.73 9.15
CA SER A 19 9.61 22.75 9.01
C SER A 19 10.25 21.71 9.93
N ARG A 20 11.46 21.27 9.60
CA ARG A 20 12.22 20.36 10.47
C ARG A 20 12.37 20.91 11.90
N SER A 21 12.53 22.23 12.05
CA SER A 21 12.59 22.89 13.36
C SER A 21 11.27 22.82 14.12
N ASP A 22 10.13 22.96 13.44
CA ASP A 22 8.82 22.85 14.07
C ASP A 22 8.57 21.43 14.57
N VAL A 23 8.92 20.43 13.76
CA VAL A 23 8.85 19.01 14.15
C VAL A 23 9.75 18.73 15.36
N LEU A 24 11.00 19.21 15.34
CA LEU A 24 11.93 19.00 16.45
C LEU A 24 11.51 19.71 17.74
N ARG A 25 10.87 20.88 17.65
CA ARG A 25 10.33 21.58 18.81
C ARG A 25 9.20 20.78 19.45
N VAL A 26 8.25 20.30 18.65
CA VAL A 26 7.15 19.46 19.13
C VAL A 26 7.67 18.16 19.74
N LEU A 27 8.64 17.50 19.10
CA LEU A 27 9.24 16.27 19.63
C LEU A 27 9.97 16.48 20.96
N ARG A 28 10.66 17.62 21.14
CA ARG A 28 11.31 17.95 22.40
C ARG A 28 10.29 18.25 23.49
N GLU A 29 9.25 19.01 23.18
CA GLU A 29 8.14 19.28 24.10
C GLU A 29 7.52 17.94 24.56
N ILE A 30 7.25 17.00 23.64
CA ILE A 30 6.75 15.65 23.97
C ILE A 30 7.73 14.88 24.86
N ALA A 31 9.03 14.93 24.59
CA ALA A 31 10.05 14.24 25.38
C ALA A 31 10.16 14.76 26.82
N GLU A 32 9.84 16.04 27.06
CA GLU A 32 9.82 16.64 28.40
C GLU A 32 8.54 16.29 29.18
N VAL A 33 7.47 15.86 28.49
CA VAL A 33 6.21 15.39 29.12
C VAL A 33 6.18 13.87 29.31
N SER A 34 7.31 13.28 29.74
CA SER A 34 7.49 11.84 30.02
C SER A 34 6.31 11.18 30.74
N ASP A 35 5.71 11.86 31.73
CA ASP A 35 4.62 11.30 32.54
C ASP A 35 3.27 11.22 31.80
N VAL A 36 3.10 11.98 30.71
CA VAL A 36 1.89 11.96 29.88
C VAL A 36 2.05 10.96 28.74
N VAL A 37 3.27 10.69 28.26
CA VAL A 37 3.58 9.61 27.30
C VAL A 37 3.17 8.24 27.86
N ALA A 38 3.30 8.03 29.17
CA ALA A 38 2.83 6.81 29.84
C ALA A 38 1.29 6.65 29.84
N ASN A 39 0.53 7.69 29.49
CA ASN A 39 -0.95 7.70 29.44
C ASN A 39 -1.49 8.00 28.03
N ILE A 40 -0.65 8.07 26.99
CA ILE A 40 -1.12 8.05 25.61
C ILE A 40 -1.44 6.58 25.32
N ASN A 41 -2.73 6.28 25.31
CA ASN A 41 -3.29 4.94 25.23
C ASN A 41 -2.70 4.10 24.08
N GLU A 42 -2.73 2.80 24.35
CA GLU A 42 -2.31 1.59 23.62
C GLU A 42 -2.87 1.41 22.18
N ASP A 43 -3.04 2.47 21.38
CA ASP A 43 -3.60 2.39 20.01
C ASP A 43 -2.58 2.66 18.89
N PHE A 44 -1.30 2.90 19.21
CA PHE A 44 -0.23 2.93 18.22
C PHE A 44 0.78 1.84 18.52
N ASN A 45 0.49 0.64 18.03
CA ASN A 45 1.47 -0.44 18.04
C ASN A 45 2.42 -0.21 16.84
N PRO A 46 3.70 0.09 17.04
CA PRO A 46 4.68 0.15 15.94
C PRO A 46 4.93 -1.23 15.30
N ASP A 47 4.34 -2.29 15.86
CA ASP A 47 4.21 -3.64 15.30
C ASP A 47 2.91 -3.84 14.49
N ASP A 48 2.11 -2.79 14.24
CA ASP A 48 1.12 -2.74 13.14
C ASP A 48 1.86 -2.65 11.79
N TYR A 49 2.80 -3.58 11.62
CA TYR A 49 3.25 -4.05 10.34
C TYR A 49 1.99 -4.64 9.70
N VAL A 50 1.44 -3.95 8.70
CA VAL A 50 0.35 -4.48 7.88
C VAL A 50 0.76 -5.88 7.50
N ASP A 51 0.12 -6.88 8.12
CA ASP A 51 0.40 -8.26 7.86
C ASP A 51 0.18 -8.42 6.37
N SER A 52 1.25 -8.75 5.63
CA SER A 52 1.16 -8.96 4.19
C SER A 52 0.13 -10.04 3.84
N ASP A 53 -0.28 -10.84 4.82
CA ASP A 53 -1.32 -11.85 4.73
C ASP A 53 -2.76 -11.29 4.87
N GLU A 54 -2.98 -10.09 5.43
CA GLU A 54 -4.32 -9.45 5.46
C GLU A 54 -4.72 -8.91 4.07
N PHE A 55 -3.74 -8.52 3.25
CA PHE A 55 -3.98 -8.20 1.84
C PHE A 55 -4.35 -9.44 1.00
N ALA A 56 -4.06 -10.65 1.51
CA ALA A 56 -4.28 -11.89 0.78
C ALA A 56 -5.73 -12.39 0.82
N ASN A 57 -6.60 -11.86 1.70
CA ASN A 57 -8.00 -12.30 1.82
C ASN A 57 -8.96 -11.18 2.24
N ASN A 58 -8.97 -10.04 1.54
CA ASN A 58 -10.07 -9.10 1.71
C ASN A 58 -11.37 -9.72 1.16
N GLU A 59 -12.21 -10.28 2.05
CA GLU A 59 -13.50 -10.92 1.73
C GLU A 59 -14.43 -9.98 0.94
N ASP A 60 -14.20 -8.66 1.03
CA ASP A 60 -14.97 -7.64 0.31
C ASP A 60 -14.64 -7.55 -1.19
N LEU A 61 -13.59 -8.23 -1.67
CA LEU A 61 -13.25 -8.20 -3.09
C LEU A 61 -14.11 -9.16 -3.90
N PRO A 62 -14.63 -8.73 -5.07
CA PRO A 62 -15.30 -9.64 -5.99
C PRO A 62 -14.41 -10.83 -6.37
N GLU A 63 -15.00 -12.03 -6.51
CA GLU A 63 -14.25 -13.26 -6.80
C GLU A 63 -13.27 -13.15 -7.98
N TRP A 64 -13.65 -12.43 -9.03
CA TRP A 64 -12.81 -12.25 -10.21
C TRP A 64 -11.51 -11.53 -9.87
N LYS A 65 -11.56 -10.58 -8.92
CA LYS A 65 -10.40 -9.79 -8.50
C LYS A 65 -9.49 -10.62 -7.60
N GLN A 66 -10.08 -11.39 -6.68
CA GLN A 66 -9.33 -12.37 -5.88
C GLN A 66 -8.59 -13.37 -6.78
N ARG A 67 -9.25 -13.88 -7.83
CA ARG A 67 -8.61 -14.73 -8.84
C ARG A 67 -7.45 -14.03 -9.56
N CYS A 68 -7.62 -12.77 -9.98
CA CYS A 68 -6.55 -12.00 -10.62
C CYS A 68 -5.33 -11.82 -9.69
N ILE A 69 -5.56 -11.47 -8.42
CA ILE A 69 -4.51 -11.29 -7.41
C ILE A 69 -3.77 -12.61 -7.17
N LYS A 70 -4.50 -13.71 -6.99
CA LYS A 70 -3.92 -15.05 -6.82
C LYS A 70 -3.01 -15.44 -7.99
N PHE A 71 -3.42 -15.16 -9.23
CA PHE A 71 -2.60 -15.47 -10.40
C PHE A 71 -1.41 -14.52 -10.56
N TYR A 72 -1.55 -13.26 -10.16
CA TYR A 72 -0.44 -12.31 -10.16
C TYR A 72 0.66 -12.74 -9.18
N VAL A 73 0.30 -13.10 -7.94
CA VAL A 73 1.26 -13.63 -6.96
C VAL A 73 1.95 -14.89 -7.49
N ALA A 74 1.17 -15.83 -8.04
CA ALA A 74 1.73 -17.03 -8.66
C ALA A 74 2.67 -16.72 -9.83
N CYS A 75 2.34 -15.72 -10.64
CA CYS A 75 3.15 -15.25 -11.76
C CYS A 75 4.49 -14.69 -11.28
N THR A 76 4.47 -13.85 -10.24
CA THR A 76 5.68 -13.24 -9.67
C THR A 76 6.59 -14.24 -8.98
N GLU A 77 6.02 -15.17 -8.20
CA GLU A 77 6.78 -16.16 -7.44
C GLU A 77 7.37 -17.26 -8.34
N ARG A 78 6.55 -17.77 -9.27
CA ARG A 78 6.91 -18.94 -10.10
C ARG A 78 7.49 -18.55 -11.46
N ARG A 79 7.78 -17.26 -11.68
CA ARG A 79 8.29 -16.70 -12.94
C ARG A 79 7.56 -17.26 -14.16
N TRP A 80 6.25 -17.03 -14.19
CA TRP A 80 5.42 -17.42 -15.33
C TRP A 80 5.90 -16.75 -16.61
N THR A 81 5.52 -17.35 -17.74
CA THR A 81 5.73 -16.76 -19.06
C THR A 81 4.87 -15.51 -19.17
N GLY A 82 5.41 -14.43 -19.74
CA GLY A 82 4.73 -13.13 -19.86
C GLY A 82 5.08 -12.13 -18.75
N ASN A 83 4.74 -10.86 -18.97
CA ASN A 83 4.97 -9.79 -17.98
C ASN A 83 3.80 -9.77 -16.98
N CYS A 84 4.04 -10.22 -15.74
CA CYS A 84 3.03 -10.31 -14.69
C CYS A 84 2.27 -9.00 -14.44
N TYR A 85 2.93 -7.85 -14.58
CA TYR A 85 2.30 -6.54 -14.43
C TYR A 85 1.30 -6.26 -15.56
N ASP A 86 1.66 -6.57 -16.80
CA ASP A 86 0.72 -6.43 -17.94
C ASP A 86 -0.45 -7.41 -17.82
N CYS A 87 -0.20 -8.62 -17.30
CA CYS A 87 -1.23 -9.63 -17.07
C CYS A 87 -2.30 -9.18 -16.07
N ILE A 88 -1.90 -8.57 -14.95
CA ILE A 88 -2.86 -8.09 -13.95
C ILE A 88 -3.66 -6.89 -14.47
N ARG A 89 -3.04 -5.99 -15.24
CA ARG A 89 -3.74 -4.87 -15.89
C ARG A 89 -4.79 -5.36 -16.89
N TYR A 90 -4.46 -6.39 -17.66
CA TYR A 90 -5.43 -7.05 -18.55
C TYR A 90 -6.55 -7.73 -17.76
N CYS A 91 -6.21 -8.37 -16.64
CA CYS A 91 -7.16 -9.02 -15.75
C CYS A 91 -8.14 -8.01 -15.13
N GLU A 92 -7.71 -6.79 -14.81
CA GLU A 92 -8.58 -5.71 -14.32
C GLU A 92 -9.59 -5.26 -15.39
N GLY A 93 -9.16 -5.15 -16.65
CA GLY A 93 -10.04 -4.74 -17.76
C GLY A 93 -11.05 -5.82 -18.17
N GLN A 94 -10.59 -7.07 -18.32
CA GLN A 94 -11.41 -8.18 -18.79
C GLN A 94 -12.05 -9.00 -17.66
N ARG A 95 -11.72 -8.69 -16.41
CA ARG A 95 -12.13 -9.43 -15.20
C ARG A 95 -11.73 -10.91 -15.25
N LYS A 96 -10.71 -11.24 -16.04
CA LYS A 96 -10.25 -12.61 -16.31
C LYS A 96 -8.77 -12.63 -16.63
N TRP A 97 -8.05 -13.58 -16.03
CA TRP A 97 -6.60 -13.73 -16.22
C TRP A 97 -6.28 -14.24 -17.64
N PRO A 98 -5.36 -13.61 -18.38
CA PRO A 98 -4.98 -14.01 -19.73
C PRO A 98 -4.03 -15.22 -19.72
N LYS A 99 -4.59 -16.43 -19.61
CA LYS A 99 -3.81 -17.69 -19.59
C LYS A 99 -3.02 -17.96 -20.88
N ASP A 100 -3.44 -17.35 -21.99
CA ASP A 100 -2.76 -17.42 -23.29
C ASP A 100 -1.42 -16.68 -23.30
N ARG A 101 -1.30 -15.63 -22.47
CA ARG A 101 -0.08 -14.80 -22.38
C ARG A 101 0.71 -15.04 -21.11
N CYS A 102 0.00 -15.44 -20.06
CA CYS A 102 0.47 -15.45 -18.69
C CYS A 102 0.17 -16.80 -18.05
N HIS A 103 1.12 -17.72 -18.17
CA HIS A 103 0.96 -19.11 -17.74
C HIS A 103 2.25 -19.66 -17.11
N PRO A 104 2.16 -20.72 -16.28
CA PRO A 104 3.33 -21.40 -15.76
C PRO A 104 4.29 -21.80 -16.89
N SER A 105 5.58 -21.55 -16.70
CA SER A 105 6.65 -21.83 -17.68
C SER A 105 6.94 -23.32 -17.88
N GLY A 106 6.00 -24.21 -17.53
CA GLY A 106 6.11 -25.67 -17.63
C GLY A 106 4.80 -26.38 -18.00
N GLU A 107 3.73 -25.65 -18.33
CA GLU A 107 2.51 -26.23 -18.92
C GLU A 107 2.45 -25.88 -20.42
N GLY A 108 3.42 -26.39 -21.17
CA GLY A 108 3.36 -26.52 -22.61
C GLY A 108 3.79 -27.97 -22.93
N ASN A 109 2.93 -28.69 -23.66
CA ASN A 109 3.07 -30.10 -24.08
C ASN A 109 4.51 -30.56 -24.34
#